data_AF-A0A1G4E2M6-F1
#
_entry.id   AF-A0A1G4E2M6-F1
#
_cell.length_a   1.000
_cell.length_b   1.000
_cell.length_c   1.000
_cell.angle_alpha   90.00
_cell.angle_beta   90.00
_cell.angle_gamma   90.00
#
_symmetry.space_group_name_H-M   'P 1'
#
loop_
_entity.id
_entity.type
_entity.pdbx_description
1 polymer ?
#
loop_
_entity_poly.entity_id
_entity_poly.type
_entity_poly.pdbx_seq_one_letter_code
_entity_poly.pdbx_strand_id
1 'polypeptide(L)'
;MSKNITDIEYWKDDYPFLNEVWTTYNGFNKDVVDDEDKSKYSVLCKQIIEGSKMDLSIHTQICMKLMRNLGYFSLDPEYYQLSRERCNILYNWIYNLINKKKITDKVIDKCFEMYDFEMKSKRNDKKCYHYRDIKLYEPINITLLDIFNDKMPIIKTTLKDVNIPNRVRGRNYVCECLKIYKLMNDKYCSKGKEKTADNLSTCIKLGNFKDSYKLYLYDESDFRTIIPSLDNLDEDLLVKCSDKEEKLQLVSIGLGTPEGYQEHSSTEDVEGAKPYLGMDTTLGNEDSPMRKTITTTIGTFAGASSLLALLYKFTPAGRLVNPKLRTTGIINNNLYSDDANGMLFNGNEHDGFNSYNIGYEAA
;
A
#
# COMPACT_ATOMS: atom_id res chain seq x y z
N MET A 1 3.39 19.02 -1.78
CA MET A 1 4.01 17.72 -1.44
C MET A 1 2.92 16.69 -1.57
N SER A 2 2.99 15.77 -2.54
CA SER A 2 2.08 14.62 -2.57
C SER A 2 2.32 13.83 -1.27
N LYS A 3 1.28 13.66 -0.46
CA LYS A 3 1.37 12.90 0.79
C LYS A 3 1.56 11.43 0.42
N ASN A 4 2.46 10.73 1.12
CA ASN A 4 2.72 9.32 0.86
C ASN A 4 1.47 8.50 1.24
N ILE A 5 1.00 7.63 0.34
CA ILE A 5 -0.17 6.77 0.59
C ILE A 5 0.00 5.89 1.85
N THR A 6 1.23 5.65 2.32
CA THR A 6 1.47 4.92 3.56
C THR A 6 1.04 5.65 4.85
N ASP A 7 0.80 6.97 4.79
CA ASP A 7 0.36 7.77 5.93
C ASP A 7 -1.19 7.86 6.00
N ILE A 8 -1.82 6.76 6.45
CA ILE A 8 -3.29 6.61 6.54
C ILE A 8 -3.99 7.75 7.29
N GLU A 9 -3.33 8.36 8.28
CA GLU A 9 -3.84 9.49 9.04
C GLU A 9 -4.33 10.66 8.16
N TYR A 10 -3.72 10.82 6.97
CA TYR A 10 -4.05 11.90 6.04
C TYR A 10 -4.98 11.50 4.90
N TRP A 11 -5.47 10.26 4.85
CA TRP A 11 -6.36 9.77 3.79
C TRP A 11 -7.73 10.45 3.77
N LYS A 12 -8.11 11.18 4.82
CA LYS A 12 -9.38 11.91 4.89
C LYS A 12 -9.63 12.81 3.68
N ASP A 13 -8.56 13.45 3.18
CA ASP A 13 -8.66 14.40 2.07
C ASP A 13 -8.59 13.69 0.70
N ASP A 14 -7.67 12.73 0.57
CA ASP A 14 -7.36 12.07 -0.70
C ASP A 14 -8.32 10.90 -1.01
N TYR A 15 -8.72 10.15 0.01
CA TYR A 15 -9.56 8.95 -0.07
C TYR A 15 -10.72 8.97 0.94
N PRO A 16 -11.62 9.98 0.87
CA PRO A 16 -12.72 10.13 1.82
C PRO A 16 -13.69 8.93 1.86
N PHE A 17 -13.78 8.16 0.77
CA PHE A 17 -14.60 6.94 0.69
C PHE A 17 -14.08 5.80 1.59
N LEU A 18 -12.82 5.86 2.04
CA LEU A 18 -12.23 4.92 3.01
C LEU A 18 -12.33 5.47 4.45
N ASN A 19 -13.44 6.13 4.79
CA ASN A 19 -13.63 6.79 6.08
C ASN A 19 -13.42 5.87 7.28
N GLU A 20 -13.95 4.66 7.24
CA GLU A 20 -13.81 3.66 8.29
C GLU A 20 -12.32 3.32 8.56
N VAL A 21 -11.49 3.28 7.51
CA VAL A 21 -10.06 2.97 7.63
C VAL A 21 -9.33 4.07 8.39
N TRP A 22 -9.41 5.32 7.93
CA TRP A 22 -8.66 6.41 8.55
C TRP A 22 -9.26 6.86 9.88
N THR A 23 -10.58 6.72 10.09
CA THR A 23 -11.19 6.96 11.41
C THR A 23 -10.73 5.93 12.43
N THR A 24 -10.68 4.64 12.06
CA THR A 24 -10.17 3.56 12.93
C THR A 24 -8.70 3.78 13.24
N TYR A 25 -7.87 4.05 12.22
CA TYR A 25 -6.45 4.35 12.40
C TYR A 25 -6.22 5.54 13.36
N ASN A 26 -6.96 6.63 13.19
CA ASN A 26 -6.87 7.79 14.08
C ASN A 26 -7.40 7.49 15.48
N GLY A 27 -8.40 6.61 15.60
CA GLY A 27 -8.88 6.07 16.87
C GLY A 27 -7.78 5.39 17.68
N PHE A 28 -6.88 4.67 17.03
CA PHE A 28 -5.74 4.03 17.70
C PHE A 28 -4.78 5.02 18.37
N ASN A 29 -4.70 6.25 17.85
CA ASN A 29 -3.86 7.31 18.39
C ASN A 29 -4.47 8.03 19.60
N LYS A 30 -5.77 7.87 19.87
CA LYS A 30 -6.42 8.50 21.04
C LYS A 30 -5.67 8.14 22.33
N ASP A 31 -5.65 9.05 23.29
CA ASP A 31 -4.99 8.80 24.56
C ASP A 31 -5.80 7.84 25.44
N VAL A 32 -5.12 7.22 26.40
CA VAL A 32 -5.72 6.31 27.40
C VAL A 32 -6.13 7.11 28.66
N VAL A 33 -6.19 8.45 28.59
CA VAL A 33 -6.42 9.31 29.76
C VAL A 33 -7.85 9.17 30.30
N ASP A 34 -8.82 8.99 29.41
CA ASP A 34 -10.25 8.86 29.73
C ASP A 34 -10.72 7.39 29.82
N ASP A 35 -9.76 6.45 29.87
CA ASP A 35 -10.04 5.02 29.97
C ASP A 35 -10.10 4.61 31.45
N GLU A 36 -11.20 4.01 31.89
CA GLU A 36 -11.38 3.53 33.26
C GLU A 36 -10.27 2.54 33.68
N ASP A 37 -9.71 1.82 32.71
CA ASP A 37 -8.65 0.83 32.90
C ASP A 37 -7.24 1.39 32.70
N LYS A 38 -7.07 2.72 32.60
CA LYS A 38 -5.75 3.36 32.44
C LYS A 38 -4.71 2.87 33.46
N SER A 39 -5.12 2.73 34.72
CA SER A 39 -4.24 2.24 35.79
C SER A 39 -3.83 0.78 35.55
N LYS A 40 -4.75 -0.08 35.09
CA LYS A 40 -4.49 -1.47 34.74
C LYS A 40 -3.55 -1.59 33.55
N TYR A 41 -3.77 -0.80 32.49
CA TYR A 41 -2.85 -0.75 31.34
C TYR A 41 -1.45 -0.29 31.74
N SER A 42 -1.34 0.70 32.62
CA SER A 42 -0.04 1.17 33.14
C SER A 42 0.71 0.05 33.87
N VAL A 43 0.03 -0.71 34.74
CA VAL A 43 0.63 -1.85 35.46
C VAL A 43 1.08 -2.94 34.48
N LEU A 44 0.19 -3.37 33.57
CA LEU A 44 0.49 -4.40 32.57
C LEU A 44 1.67 -4.01 31.67
N CYS A 45 1.68 -2.77 31.17
CA CYS A 45 2.72 -2.32 30.26
C CYS A 45 4.07 -2.13 30.92
N LYS A 46 4.11 -1.73 32.20
CA LYS A 46 5.37 -1.72 32.97
C LYS A 46 5.96 -3.13 33.06
N GLN A 47 5.14 -4.13 33.37
CA GLN A 47 5.58 -5.53 33.42
C GLN A 47 6.11 -6.02 32.05
N ILE A 48 5.42 -5.69 30.97
CA ILE A 48 5.84 -6.03 29.59
C ILE A 48 7.20 -5.40 29.27
N ILE A 49 7.39 -4.12 29.61
CA ILE A 49 8.61 -3.37 29.24
C ILE A 49 9.80 -3.75 30.12
N GLU A 50 9.59 -3.95 31.42
CA GLU A 50 10.61 -4.46 32.34
C GLU A 50 11.08 -5.86 31.90
N GLY A 51 10.15 -6.75 31.53
CA GLY A 51 10.47 -8.05 30.94
C GLY A 51 11.21 -7.97 29.60
N SER A 52 11.04 -6.87 28.87
CA SER A 52 11.71 -6.60 27.58
C SER A 52 13.07 -5.91 27.71
N LYS A 53 13.48 -5.50 28.92
CA LYS A 53 14.72 -4.77 29.22
C LYS A 53 14.91 -3.48 28.39
N MET A 54 13.85 -2.70 28.20
CA MET A 54 13.85 -1.49 27.36
C MET A 54 13.58 -0.19 28.14
N ASP A 55 13.77 0.97 27.51
CA ASP A 55 13.47 2.28 28.11
C ASP A 55 11.98 2.38 28.46
N LEU A 56 11.72 2.59 29.75
CA LEU A 56 10.40 2.54 30.37
C LEU A 56 9.48 3.66 29.89
N SER A 57 9.99 4.86 29.60
CA SER A 57 9.12 6.03 29.42
C SER A 57 8.43 6.08 28.06
N ILE A 58 9.19 5.85 26.97
CA ILE A 58 8.70 6.02 25.60
C ILE A 58 7.75 4.88 25.19
N HIS A 59 8.06 3.64 25.59
CA HIS A 59 7.29 2.47 25.16
C HIS A 59 6.01 2.28 25.97
N THR A 60 5.93 2.78 27.20
CA THR A 60 4.75 2.58 28.07
C THR A 60 3.49 3.13 27.44
N GLN A 61 3.52 4.38 26.95
CA GLN A 61 2.32 4.99 26.36
C GLN A 61 1.83 4.26 25.10
N ILE A 62 2.76 3.79 24.26
CA ILE A 62 2.42 3.07 23.03
C ILE A 62 1.90 1.67 23.37
N CYS A 63 2.52 0.98 24.32
CA CYS A 63 2.02 -0.29 24.83
C CYS A 63 0.59 -0.13 25.36
N MET A 64 0.31 0.90 26.16
CA MET A 64 -1.03 1.14 26.70
C MET A 64 -2.05 1.35 25.58
N LYS A 65 -1.72 2.16 24.56
CA LYS A 65 -2.58 2.35 23.38
C LYS A 65 -2.82 1.02 22.65
N LEU A 66 -1.77 0.23 22.44
CA LEU A 66 -1.89 -1.08 21.78
C LEU A 66 -2.79 -2.04 22.56
N MET A 67 -2.56 -2.23 23.87
CA MET A 67 -3.36 -3.13 24.69
C MET A 67 -4.83 -2.70 24.77
N ARG A 68 -5.09 -1.39 24.78
CA ARG A 68 -6.45 -0.85 24.65
C ARG A 68 -7.06 -1.16 23.29
N ASN A 69 -6.33 -0.93 22.20
CA ASN A 69 -6.83 -1.16 20.85
C ASN A 69 -7.15 -2.65 20.58
N LEU A 70 -6.43 -3.54 21.28
CA LEU A 70 -6.66 -4.98 21.32
C LEU A 70 -7.84 -5.40 22.22
N GLY A 71 -8.43 -4.47 22.99
CA GLY A 71 -9.53 -4.76 23.89
C GLY A 71 -9.14 -5.65 25.07
N TYR A 72 -7.88 -5.63 25.51
CA TYR A 72 -7.32 -6.59 26.48
C TYR A 72 -8.16 -6.71 27.76
N PHE A 73 -8.48 -5.58 28.41
CA PHE A 73 -9.29 -5.57 29.63
C PHE A 73 -10.80 -5.53 29.40
N SER A 74 -11.27 -5.37 28.15
CA SER A 74 -12.70 -5.30 27.89
C SER A 74 -13.38 -6.64 28.19
N LEU A 75 -14.54 -6.55 28.84
CA LEU A 75 -15.45 -7.68 29.08
C LEU A 75 -16.53 -7.79 28.01
N ASP A 76 -16.73 -6.73 27.23
CA ASP A 76 -17.72 -6.68 26.18
C ASP A 76 -17.11 -7.22 24.86
N PRO A 77 -17.70 -8.31 24.28
CA PRO A 77 -17.26 -8.89 23.02
C PRO A 77 -17.11 -7.90 21.88
N GLU A 78 -17.91 -6.83 21.84
CA GLU A 78 -17.84 -5.81 20.78
C GLU A 78 -16.43 -5.18 20.67
N TYR A 79 -15.70 -5.09 21.79
CA TYR A 79 -14.40 -4.42 21.84
C TYR A 79 -13.20 -5.36 21.70
N TYR A 80 -13.33 -6.63 22.13
CA TYR A 80 -12.22 -7.59 22.06
C TYR A 80 -12.34 -8.60 20.90
N GLN A 81 -13.52 -8.74 20.28
CA GLN A 81 -13.68 -9.50 19.05
C GLN A 81 -13.29 -8.64 17.85
N LEU A 82 -12.06 -8.82 17.37
CA LEU A 82 -11.48 -7.98 16.33
C LEU A 82 -11.71 -8.60 14.95
N SER A 83 -12.25 -7.81 14.03
CA SER A 83 -12.39 -8.20 12.62
C SER A 83 -11.03 -8.26 11.93
N ARG A 84 -10.94 -9.05 10.85
CA ARG A 84 -9.74 -9.11 10.00
C ARG A 84 -9.32 -7.72 9.52
N GLU A 85 -10.30 -6.90 9.09
CA GLU A 85 -10.07 -5.55 8.64
C GLU A 85 -9.46 -4.67 9.74
N ARG A 86 -10.06 -4.67 10.93
CA ARG A 86 -9.52 -3.92 12.08
C ARG A 86 -8.10 -4.35 12.41
N CYS A 87 -7.79 -5.64 12.32
CA CYS A 87 -6.43 -6.16 12.50
C CYS A 87 -5.46 -5.66 11.43
N ASN A 88 -5.85 -5.63 10.16
CA ASN A 88 -4.99 -5.12 9.09
C ASN A 88 -4.66 -3.63 9.26
N ILE A 89 -5.65 -2.83 9.68
CA ILE A 89 -5.44 -1.41 10.03
C ILE A 89 -4.53 -1.28 11.26
N LEU A 90 -4.73 -2.12 12.28
CA LEU A 90 -3.90 -2.13 13.49
C LEU A 90 -2.45 -2.49 13.17
N TYR A 91 -2.22 -3.49 12.32
CA TYR A 91 -0.87 -3.86 11.90
C TYR A 91 -0.19 -2.74 11.12
N ASN A 92 -0.92 -2.07 10.21
CA ASN A 92 -0.37 -0.89 9.53
C ASN A 92 0.08 0.19 10.53
N TRP A 93 -0.75 0.47 11.56
CA TRP A 93 -0.41 1.39 12.64
C TRP A 93 0.84 0.95 13.43
N ILE A 94 0.92 -0.32 13.83
CA ILE A 94 2.07 -0.89 14.54
C ILE A 94 3.35 -0.76 13.69
N TYR A 95 3.32 -1.18 12.43
CA TYR A 95 4.50 -1.12 11.56
C TYR A 95 4.94 0.32 11.27
N ASN A 96 4.00 1.26 11.19
CA ASN A 96 4.32 2.69 11.12
C ASN A 96 5.05 3.18 12.37
N LEU A 97 4.67 2.72 13.57
CA LEU A 97 5.36 3.07 14.82
C LEU A 97 6.76 2.45 14.90
N ILE A 98 6.91 1.18 14.47
CA ILE A 98 8.20 0.48 14.41
C ILE A 98 9.15 1.20 13.43
N ASN A 99 8.66 1.51 12.22
CA ASN A 99 9.44 2.21 11.21
C ASN A 99 9.88 3.61 11.67
N LYS A 100 9.02 4.31 12.42
CA LYS A 100 9.34 5.60 13.07
C LYS A 100 10.18 5.44 14.35
N LYS A 101 10.64 4.22 14.67
CA LYS A 101 11.45 3.85 15.85
C LYS A 101 10.83 4.28 17.19
N LYS A 102 9.50 4.38 17.24
CA LYS A 102 8.76 4.75 18.46
C LYS A 102 8.55 3.54 19.38
N ILE A 103 8.53 2.34 18.81
CA ILE A 103 8.43 1.06 19.51
C ILE A 103 9.31 0.03 18.81
N THR A 104 9.71 -1.02 19.52
CA THR A 104 10.49 -2.12 18.93
C THR A 104 9.63 -3.37 18.83
N ASP A 105 9.99 -4.27 17.90
CA ASP A 105 9.36 -5.57 17.75
C ASP A 105 9.28 -6.36 19.06
N LYS A 106 10.32 -6.30 19.92
CA LYS A 106 10.34 -7.02 21.20
C LYS A 106 9.17 -6.68 22.14
N VAL A 107 8.79 -5.39 22.22
CA VAL A 107 7.64 -4.99 23.05
C VAL A 107 6.34 -5.39 22.37
N ILE A 108 6.23 -5.26 21.05
CA ILE A 108 5.05 -5.72 20.30
C ILE A 108 4.83 -7.23 20.52
N ASP A 109 5.89 -8.02 20.38
CA ASP A 109 5.89 -9.47 20.61
C ASP A 109 5.39 -9.82 22.00
N LYS A 110 5.85 -9.10 23.04
CA LYS A 110 5.40 -9.32 24.41
C LYS A 110 3.98 -8.84 24.66
N CYS A 111 3.54 -7.75 24.03
CA CYS A 111 2.14 -7.34 24.05
C CYS A 111 1.23 -8.44 23.47
N PHE A 112 1.60 -9.00 22.31
CA PHE A 112 0.82 -10.07 21.69
C PHE A 112 0.86 -11.39 22.47
N GLU A 113 1.99 -11.72 23.12
CA GLU A 113 2.07 -12.89 24.01
C GLU A 113 1.07 -12.80 25.17
N MET A 114 0.99 -11.62 25.82
CA MET A 114 0.01 -11.37 26.88
C MET A 114 -1.41 -11.38 26.32
N TYR A 115 -1.65 -10.70 25.19
CA TYR A 115 -2.95 -10.66 24.53
C TYR A 115 -3.46 -12.05 24.14
N ASP A 116 -2.60 -12.91 23.59
CA ASP A 116 -2.97 -14.27 23.19
C ASP A 116 -3.37 -15.13 24.37
N PHE A 117 -2.65 -14.98 25.49
CA PHE A 117 -2.99 -15.64 26.75
C PHE A 117 -4.40 -15.23 27.22
N GLU A 118 -4.71 -13.93 27.18
CA GLU A 118 -6.01 -13.41 27.59
C GLU A 118 -7.14 -13.78 26.63
N MET A 119 -6.90 -13.75 25.32
CA MET A 119 -7.94 -14.18 24.37
C MET A 119 -8.24 -15.67 24.49
N LYS A 120 -7.23 -16.49 24.82
CA LYS A 120 -7.41 -17.92 25.12
C LYS A 120 -8.24 -18.13 26.38
N SER A 121 -8.01 -17.33 27.44
CA SER A 121 -8.81 -17.41 28.68
C SER A 121 -10.29 -17.08 28.42
N LYS A 122 -10.55 -16.12 27.53
CA LYS A 122 -11.89 -15.74 27.04
C LYS A 122 -12.51 -16.69 26.01
N ARG A 123 -11.77 -17.70 25.53
CA ARG A 123 -12.18 -18.57 24.40
C ARG A 123 -12.55 -17.76 23.14
N ASN A 124 -11.80 -16.69 22.86
CA ASN A 124 -12.03 -15.83 21.71
C ASN A 124 -11.07 -16.15 20.56
N ASP A 125 -11.61 -16.69 19.47
CA ASP A 125 -10.87 -16.94 18.23
C ASP A 125 -10.96 -15.78 17.22
N LYS A 126 -11.88 -14.82 17.44
CA LYS A 126 -12.01 -13.59 16.64
C LYS A 126 -11.02 -12.54 17.16
N LYS A 127 -9.75 -12.75 16.87
CA LYS A 127 -8.64 -11.92 17.37
C LYS A 127 -7.62 -11.60 16.28
N CYS A 128 -6.70 -10.68 16.56
CA CYS A 128 -5.55 -10.43 15.71
C CYS A 128 -4.43 -11.45 16.01
N TYR A 129 -3.97 -12.17 14.99
CA TYR A 129 -2.92 -13.17 15.11
C TYR A 129 -1.57 -12.60 14.70
N HIS A 130 -0.63 -12.49 15.65
CA HIS A 130 0.72 -11.98 15.42
C HIS A 130 1.72 -13.13 15.36
N TYR A 131 2.42 -13.25 14.23
CA TYR A 131 3.35 -14.35 13.97
C TYR A 131 4.79 -13.84 13.96
N ARG A 132 5.50 -14.03 15.08
CA ARG A 132 6.87 -13.53 15.30
C ARG A 132 7.89 -14.06 14.30
N ASP A 133 7.71 -15.30 13.86
CA ASP A 133 8.66 -15.98 12.98
C ASP A 133 8.44 -15.66 11.49
N ILE A 134 7.35 -14.94 11.16
CA ILE A 134 7.03 -14.57 9.79
C ILE A 134 7.68 -13.23 9.46
N LYS A 135 8.69 -13.29 8.59
CA LYS A 135 9.36 -12.10 8.07
C LYS A 135 8.60 -11.51 6.89
N LEU A 136 8.13 -10.27 7.07
CA LEU A 136 7.53 -9.46 6.00
C LEU A 136 8.47 -8.32 5.63
N TYR A 137 8.80 -8.20 4.35
CA TYR A 137 9.53 -7.04 3.85
C TYR A 137 8.57 -5.89 3.59
N GLU A 138 8.94 -4.69 4.03
CA GLU A 138 8.14 -3.47 3.92
C GLU A 138 6.67 -3.70 4.36
N PRO A 139 6.45 -4.14 5.62
CA PRO A 139 5.14 -4.61 6.07
C PRO A 139 4.04 -3.53 6.06
N ILE A 140 4.40 -2.25 6.07
CA ILE A 140 3.45 -1.14 5.86
C ILE A 140 2.80 -1.23 4.47
N ASN A 141 3.58 -1.56 3.45
CA ASN A 141 3.08 -1.71 2.09
C ASN A 141 2.22 -2.98 1.95
N ILE A 142 2.63 -4.09 2.57
CA ILE A 142 1.81 -5.32 2.61
C ILE A 142 0.46 -5.09 3.28
N THR A 143 0.45 -4.46 4.46
CA THR A 143 -0.80 -4.20 5.18
C THR A 143 -1.72 -3.24 4.44
N LEU A 144 -1.17 -2.29 3.68
CA LEU A 144 -1.95 -1.42 2.79
C LEU A 144 -2.66 -2.23 1.69
N LEU A 145 -1.98 -3.21 1.09
CA LEU A 145 -2.59 -4.13 0.11
C LEU A 145 -3.61 -5.08 0.76
N ASP A 146 -3.39 -5.50 2.01
CA ASP A 146 -4.40 -6.25 2.77
C ASP A 146 -5.66 -5.39 3.02
N ILE A 147 -5.52 -4.11 3.38
CA ILE A 147 -6.64 -3.16 3.53
C ILE A 147 -7.38 -2.96 2.20
N PHE A 148 -6.66 -2.87 1.08
CA PHE A 148 -7.28 -2.82 -0.25
C PHE A 148 -8.21 -4.02 -0.47
N ASN A 149 -7.77 -5.23 -0.13
CA ASN A 149 -8.59 -6.44 -0.28
C ASN A 149 -9.83 -6.41 0.61
N ASP A 150 -9.71 -5.97 1.86
CA ASP A 150 -10.87 -5.87 2.76
C ASP A 150 -11.87 -4.80 2.30
N LYS A 151 -11.38 -3.71 1.70
CA LYS A 151 -12.21 -2.60 1.19
C LYS A 151 -12.62 -2.75 -0.28
N MET A 152 -12.41 -3.92 -0.88
CA MET A 152 -12.77 -4.19 -2.28
C MET A 152 -14.22 -3.79 -2.61
N PRO A 153 -15.25 -4.10 -1.79
CA PRO A 153 -16.62 -3.69 -2.11
C PRO A 153 -16.80 -2.17 -2.20
N ILE A 154 -16.17 -1.41 -1.30
CA ILE A 154 -16.24 0.06 -1.28
C ILE A 154 -15.47 0.65 -2.47
N ILE A 155 -14.34 0.04 -2.84
CA ILE A 155 -13.56 0.45 -4.00
C ILE A 155 -14.41 0.27 -5.28
N LYS A 156 -15.09 -0.88 -5.43
CA LYS A 156 -15.98 -1.13 -6.57
C LYS A 156 -17.09 -0.09 -6.68
N THR A 157 -17.80 0.17 -5.58
CA THR A 157 -18.90 1.15 -5.60
C THR A 157 -18.38 2.54 -5.94
N THR A 158 -17.20 2.91 -5.42
CA THR A 158 -16.54 4.19 -5.73
C THR A 158 -16.14 4.30 -7.20
N LEU A 159 -15.65 3.22 -7.82
CA LEU A 159 -15.32 3.19 -9.25
C LEU A 159 -16.56 3.30 -10.17
N LYS A 160 -17.75 2.93 -9.67
CA LYS A 160 -19.03 3.06 -10.39
C LYS A 160 -19.80 4.35 -10.01
N ASP A 161 -19.23 5.21 -9.17
CA ASP A 161 -19.90 6.42 -8.72
C ASP A 161 -20.19 7.36 -9.91
N VAL A 162 -21.42 7.88 -9.96
CA VAL A 162 -21.86 8.87 -10.96
C VAL A 162 -21.11 10.19 -10.82
N ASN A 163 -20.64 10.50 -9.61
CA ASN A 163 -19.84 11.66 -9.31
C ASN A 163 -18.39 11.43 -9.77
N ILE A 164 -18.02 12.08 -10.87
CA ILE A 164 -16.71 11.95 -11.51
C ILE A 164 -15.54 12.12 -10.51
N PRO A 165 -15.50 13.18 -9.68
CA PRO A 165 -14.51 13.30 -8.60
C PRO A 165 -14.33 12.06 -7.70
N ASN A 166 -15.41 11.38 -7.32
CA ASN A 166 -15.32 10.18 -6.48
C ASN A 166 -14.72 9.02 -7.26
N ARG A 167 -15.17 8.81 -8.50
CA ARG A 167 -14.61 7.80 -9.39
C ARG A 167 -13.12 8.00 -9.64
N VAL A 168 -12.69 9.25 -9.86
CA VAL A 168 -11.27 9.61 -10.00
C VAL A 168 -10.48 9.24 -8.75
N ARG A 169 -10.98 9.56 -7.56
CA ARG A 169 -10.32 9.18 -6.30
C ARG A 169 -10.22 7.67 -6.13
N GLY A 170 -11.28 6.93 -6.48
CA GLY A 170 -11.27 5.47 -6.48
C GLY A 170 -10.22 4.89 -7.42
N ARG A 171 -10.15 5.40 -8.66
CA ARG A 171 -9.12 5.00 -9.65
C ARG A 171 -7.72 5.33 -9.15
N ASN A 172 -7.51 6.53 -8.62
CA ASN A 172 -6.21 6.95 -8.10
C ASN A 172 -5.75 6.06 -6.94
N TYR A 173 -6.64 5.67 -6.04
CA TYR A 173 -6.32 4.71 -4.97
C TYR A 173 -5.87 3.36 -5.52
N VAL A 174 -6.62 2.80 -6.49
CA VAL A 174 -6.25 1.54 -7.16
C VAL A 174 -4.86 1.65 -7.80
N CYS A 175 -4.60 2.75 -8.50
CA CYS A 175 -3.33 3.02 -9.16
C CYS A 175 -2.15 3.05 -8.18
N GLU A 176 -2.28 3.72 -7.04
CA GLU A 176 -1.23 3.73 -6.02
C GLU A 176 -0.97 2.35 -5.42
N CYS A 177 -2.02 1.56 -5.14
CA CYS A 177 -1.87 0.17 -4.69
C CYS A 177 -1.13 -0.69 -5.73
N LEU A 178 -1.43 -0.52 -7.02
CA LEU A 178 -0.76 -1.26 -8.08
C LEU A 178 0.71 -0.86 -8.27
N LYS A 179 1.04 0.42 -8.11
CA LYS A 179 2.43 0.90 -8.08
C LYS A 179 3.21 0.24 -6.94
N ILE A 180 2.62 0.17 -5.74
CA ILE A 180 3.19 -0.51 -4.58
C ILE A 180 3.41 -2.00 -4.90
N TYR A 181 2.36 -2.69 -5.35
CA TYR A 181 2.43 -4.11 -5.70
C TYR A 181 3.56 -4.38 -6.69
N LYS A 182 3.64 -3.59 -7.78
CA LYS A 182 4.69 -3.74 -8.79
C LYS A 182 6.08 -3.62 -8.18
N LEU A 183 6.34 -2.52 -7.45
CA LEU A 183 7.64 -2.27 -6.84
C LEU A 183 8.05 -3.39 -5.89
N MET A 184 7.12 -3.87 -5.06
CA MET A 184 7.38 -4.96 -4.13
C MET A 184 7.61 -6.29 -4.85
N ASN A 185 6.77 -6.61 -5.84
CA ASN A 185 6.87 -7.84 -6.59
C ASN A 185 8.20 -7.93 -7.36
N ASP A 186 8.61 -6.85 -8.04
CA ASP A 186 9.88 -6.79 -8.75
C ASP A 186 11.07 -6.95 -7.81
N LYS A 187 11.00 -6.30 -6.64
CA LYS A 187 12.09 -6.31 -5.65
C LYS A 187 12.27 -7.66 -4.98
N TYR A 188 11.18 -8.28 -4.53
CA TYR A 188 11.18 -9.45 -3.65
C TYR A 188 10.80 -10.78 -4.33
N CYS A 189 9.99 -10.73 -5.39
CA CYS A 189 9.36 -11.92 -6.00
C CYS A 189 9.76 -12.16 -7.45
N SER A 190 10.80 -11.48 -7.95
CA SER A 190 11.39 -11.84 -9.23
C SER A 190 11.94 -13.28 -9.22
N LYS A 191 11.89 -13.97 -10.37
CA LYS A 191 12.37 -15.36 -10.55
C LYS A 191 13.72 -15.58 -9.87
N GLY A 192 13.78 -16.56 -8.96
CA GLY A 192 14.97 -16.91 -8.17
C GLY A 192 14.99 -16.31 -6.75
N LYS A 193 14.29 -15.19 -6.50
CA LYS A 193 14.16 -14.58 -5.16
C LYS A 193 12.96 -15.09 -4.37
N GLU A 194 11.94 -15.63 -5.05
CA GLU A 194 10.75 -16.22 -4.40
C GLU A 194 11.09 -17.45 -3.54
N LYS A 195 12.21 -18.13 -3.85
CA LYS A 195 12.61 -19.41 -3.22
C LYS A 195 13.56 -19.25 -2.03
N THR A 196 14.04 -18.04 -1.73
CA THR A 196 14.73 -17.82 -0.45
C THR A 196 13.67 -17.78 0.66
N ALA A 197 13.82 -18.61 1.69
CA ALA A 197 12.86 -18.74 2.79
C ALA A 197 12.37 -17.38 3.33
N ASP A 198 13.28 -16.41 3.40
CA ASP A 198 13.00 -15.05 3.86
C ASP A 198 11.95 -14.27 3.05
N ASN A 199 11.84 -14.48 1.74
CA ASN A 199 10.93 -13.70 0.88
C ASN A 199 9.55 -14.36 0.72
N LEU A 200 9.44 -15.65 1.07
CA LEU A 200 8.28 -16.48 0.78
C LEU A 200 6.98 -15.86 1.31
N SER A 201 6.97 -15.44 2.57
CA SER A 201 5.77 -14.86 3.20
C SER A 201 5.34 -13.55 2.55
N THR A 202 6.29 -12.72 2.12
CA THR A 202 6.01 -11.47 1.40
C THR A 202 5.42 -11.79 0.03
N CYS A 203 5.97 -12.76 -0.70
CA CYS A 203 5.48 -13.15 -2.02
C CYS A 203 4.11 -13.83 -1.97
N ILE A 204 3.81 -14.62 -0.94
CA ILE A 204 2.47 -15.18 -0.73
C ILE A 204 1.44 -14.04 -0.57
N LYS A 205 1.76 -13.02 0.23
CA LYS A 205 0.87 -11.85 0.42
C LYS A 205 0.64 -11.09 -0.89
N LEU A 206 1.69 -10.88 -1.68
CA LEU A 206 1.59 -10.21 -2.98
C LEU A 206 0.80 -11.07 -3.99
N GLY A 207 0.98 -12.39 -3.98
CA GLY A 207 0.18 -13.33 -4.78
C GLY A 207 -1.30 -13.26 -4.44
N ASN A 208 -1.65 -13.26 -3.15
CA ASN A 208 -3.05 -13.13 -2.72
C ASN A 208 -3.68 -11.80 -3.17
N PHE A 209 -2.92 -10.69 -3.12
CA PHE A 209 -3.36 -9.42 -3.67
C PHE A 209 -3.58 -9.51 -5.18
N LYS A 210 -2.62 -10.07 -5.93
CA LYS A 210 -2.69 -10.26 -7.38
C LYS A 210 -3.96 -11.03 -7.78
N ASP A 211 -4.22 -12.15 -7.10
CA ASP A 211 -5.36 -13.01 -7.39
C ASP A 211 -6.68 -12.31 -7.05
N SER A 212 -6.73 -11.63 -5.90
CA SER A 212 -7.91 -10.86 -5.49
C SER A 212 -8.20 -9.72 -6.47
N TYR A 213 -7.17 -9.00 -6.92
CA TYR A 213 -7.29 -7.93 -7.90
C TYR A 213 -7.82 -8.45 -9.24
N LYS A 214 -7.26 -9.54 -9.77
CA LYS A 214 -7.72 -10.12 -11.03
C LYS A 214 -9.16 -10.60 -10.94
N LEU A 215 -9.41 -11.53 -10.01
CA LEU A 215 -10.68 -12.25 -9.93
C LEU A 215 -11.84 -11.35 -9.53
N TYR A 216 -11.63 -10.46 -8.56
CA TYR A 216 -12.73 -9.70 -7.99
C TYR A 216 -12.80 -8.27 -8.51
N LEU A 217 -11.77 -7.70 -9.13
CA LEU A 217 -11.84 -6.31 -9.59
C LEU A 217 -11.63 -6.18 -11.09
N TYR A 218 -10.54 -6.70 -11.65
CA TYR A 218 -10.20 -6.48 -13.05
C TYR A 218 -11.07 -7.29 -14.02
N ASP A 219 -11.40 -8.53 -13.67
CA ASP A 219 -12.17 -9.41 -14.56
C ASP A 219 -13.65 -8.99 -14.70
N GLU A 220 -14.14 -8.11 -13.84
CA GLU A 220 -15.41 -7.40 -14.07
C GLU A 220 -15.26 -6.46 -15.27
N SER A 221 -16.02 -6.72 -16.33
CA SER A 221 -15.90 -6.05 -17.63
C SER A 221 -15.99 -4.52 -17.56
N ASP A 222 -16.77 -4.00 -16.61
CA ASP A 222 -16.97 -2.56 -16.40
C ASP A 222 -15.67 -1.83 -16.04
N PHE A 223 -14.71 -2.54 -15.46
CA PHE A 223 -13.52 -1.94 -14.88
C PHE A 223 -12.28 -2.00 -15.78
N ARG A 224 -12.24 -2.93 -16.75
CA ARG A 224 -11.07 -3.15 -17.62
C ARG A 224 -10.59 -1.90 -18.36
N THR A 225 -11.49 -0.98 -18.67
CA THR A 225 -11.20 0.28 -19.39
C THR A 225 -10.72 1.39 -18.45
N ILE A 226 -11.04 1.32 -17.15
CA ILE A 226 -10.76 2.39 -16.18
C ILE A 226 -9.58 2.08 -15.24
N ILE A 227 -9.28 0.81 -14.97
CA ILE A 227 -8.17 0.42 -14.08
C ILE A 227 -7.09 -0.37 -14.84
N PRO A 228 -5.83 -0.33 -14.36
CA PRO A 228 -4.73 -1.02 -15.02
C PRO A 228 -4.86 -2.54 -15.03
N SER A 229 -4.45 -3.17 -16.13
CA SER A 229 -4.20 -4.61 -16.19
C SER A 229 -2.90 -4.94 -15.48
N LEU A 230 -2.83 -6.10 -14.82
CA LEU A 230 -1.57 -6.62 -14.29
C LEU A 230 -0.67 -7.22 -15.37
N ASP A 231 -1.20 -7.53 -16.56
CA ASP A 231 -0.42 -8.16 -17.63
C ASP A 231 0.36 -7.12 -18.46
N ASN A 232 -0.19 -5.91 -18.62
CA ASN A 232 0.45 -4.76 -19.28
C ASN A 232 0.59 -3.56 -18.32
N LEU A 233 1.02 -3.85 -17.09
CA LEU A 233 0.92 -2.90 -15.98
C LEU A 233 1.62 -1.56 -16.22
N ASP A 234 2.76 -1.57 -16.91
CA ASP A 234 3.58 -0.37 -17.11
C ASP A 234 2.90 0.66 -18.01
N GLU A 235 2.39 0.18 -19.14
CA GLU A 235 1.64 1.00 -20.08
C GLU A 235 0.31 1.45 -19.47
N ASP A 236 -0.41 0.52 -18.84
CA ASP A 236 -1.72 0.82 -18.28
C ASP A 236 -1.62 1.80 -17.09
N LEU A 237 -0.57 1.73 -16.26
CA LEU A 237 -0.34 2.74 -15.22
C LEU A 237 -0.11 4.14 -15.84
N LEU A 238 0.58 4.24 -16.98
CA LEU A 238 0.80 5.52 -17.64
C LEU A 238 -0.49 6.09 -18.24
N VAL A 239 -1.30 5.24 -18.87
CA VAL A 239 -2.51 5.65 -19.59
C VAL A 239 -3.69 5.88 -18.64
N LYS A 240 -3.93 4.96 -17.71
CA LYS A 240 -5.15 4.95 -16.88
C LYS A 240 -4.98 5.64 -15.54
N CYS A 241 -3.75 5.81 -15.05
CA CYS A 241 -3.48 6.47 -13.77
C CYS A 241 -2.97 7.91 -13.93
N SER A 242 -3.07 8.49 -15.13
CA SER A 242 -2.80 9.92 -15.32
C SER A 242 -4.03 10.75 -14.91
N ASP A 243 -3.79 11.88 -14.23
CA ASP A 243 -4.81 12.88 -13.87
C ASP A 243 -5.52 13.54 -15.06
N LYS A 244 -5.15 13.19 -16.30
CA LYS A 244 -5.70 13.77 -17.53
C LYS A 244 -6.96 13.04 -17.95
N GLU A 245 -8.04 13.25 -17.20
CA GLU A 245 -9.35 12.68 -17.52
C GLU A 245 -10.09 13.41 -18.67
N GLU A 246 -9.50 14.46 -19.26
CA GLU A 246 -10.12 15.25 -20.32
C GLU A 246 -10.40 14.50 -21.64
N LYS A 247 -9.97 13.24 -21.80
CA LYS A 247 -10.15 12.49 -23.06
C LYS A 247 -11.21 11.39 -23.05
N LEU A 248 -11.75 11.00 -21.89
CA LEU A 248 -12.74 9.91 -21.85
C LEU A 248 -14.16 10.34 -22.28
N GLN A 249 -14.43 11.64 -22.39
CA GLN A 249 -15.71 12.13 -22.93
C GLN A 249 -15.75 12.23 -24.47
N LEU A 250 -14.60 12.33 -25.15
CA LEU A 250 -14.58 12.49 -26.61
C LEU A 250 -14.83 11.18 -27.37
N VAL A 251 -14.54 10.02 -26.75
CA VAL A 251 -14.72 8.72 -27.42
C VAL A 251 -16.18 8.24 -27.34
N SER A 252 -16.93 8.60 -26.30
CA SER A 252 -18.34 8.21 -26.18
C SER A 252 -19.29 9.05 -27.05
N ILE A 253 -18.90 10.26 -27.43
CA ILE A 253 -19.73 11.14 -28.27
C ILE A 253 -19.49 10.87 -29.77
N GLY A 254 -18.32 10.31 -30.13
CA GLY A 254 -17.93 10.09 -31.53
C GLY A 254 -18.47 8.81 -32.19
N LEU A 255 -19.20 7.94 -31.49
CA LEU A 255 -19.65 6.65 -32.04
C LEU A 255 -21.18 6.56 -32.27
N GLY A 256 -21.85 7.71 -32.39
CA GLY A 256 -23.31 7.77 -32.49
C GLY A 256 -23.84 8.60 -33.65
N THR A 257 -23.50 8.28 -34.90
CA THR A 257 -24.42 8.45 -36.05
C THR A 257 -23.88 7.75 -37.31
N PRO A 258 -24.60 6.76 -37.87
CA PRO A 258 -24.48 6.37 -39.26
C PRO A 258 -25.63 7.01 -40.05
N GLU A 259 -25.35 8.07 -40.80
CA GLU A 259 -26.21 8.50 -41.90
C GLU A 259 -25.43 8.41 -43.20
N GLY A 260 -25.75 7.37 -43.98
CA GLY A 260 -25.47 7.38 -45.41
C GLY A 260 -26.44 8.32 -46.12
N TYR A 261 -26.00 8.93 -47.22
CA TYR A 261 -26.52 8.71 -48.58
C TYR A 261 -25.82 9.67 -49.57
N GLN A 262 -25.14 9.04 -50.53
CA GLN A 262 -24.89 9.35 -51.96
C GLN A 262 -24.83 10.79 -52.52
N GLU A 263 -23.78 10.98 -53.35
CA GLU A 263 -23.64 11.98 -54.42
C GLU A 263 -24.68 11.80 -55.55
N HIS A 264 -25.17 12.91 -56.12
CA HIS A 264 -25.23 13.14 -57.58
C HIS A 264 -25.55 14.61 -57.97
N SER A 265 -24.69 15.17 -58.85
CA SER A 265 -24.80 16.21 -59.93
C SER A 265 -26.17 16.93 -60.18
N SER A 266 -26.33 18.20 -60.62
CA SER A 266 -25.63 19.02 -61.66
C SER A 266 -26.17 20.49 -61.68
N THR A 267 -25.34 21.46 -62.14
CA THR A 267 -25.57 22.67 -63.01
C THR A 267 -26.78 23.63 -62.75
N GLU A 268 -26.75 24.97 -62.87
CA GLU A 268 -26.20 25.89 -63.88
C GLU A 268 -25.98 27.32 -63.31
N ASP A 269 -25.19 28.10 -64.05
CA ASP A 269 -24.80 29.52 -63.89
C ASP A 269 -25.96 30.53 -63.85
N VAL A 270 -25.75 31.71 -63.23
CA VAL A 270 -25.79 33.02 -63.91
C VAL A 270 -25.03 34.08 -63.08
N GLU A 271 -24.20 34.79 -63.83
CA GLU A 271 -23.26 35.88 -63.59
C GLU A 271 -23.93 37.23 -63.20
N GLY A 272 -23.23 38.08 -62.42
CA GLY A 272 -23.54 39.53 -62.43
C GLY A 272 -23.14 40.38 -61.21
N ALA A 273 -22.07 41.18 -61.39
CA ALA A 273 -21.78 42.48 -60.75
C ALA A 273 -21.11 42.56 -59.34
N LYS A 274 -19.79 42.86 -59.36
CA LYS A 274 -19.00 43.61 -58.35
C LYS A 274 -19.18 45.14 -58.56
N PRO A 275 -18.47 46.05 -57.84
CA PRO A 275 -18.34 46.25 -56.39
C PRO A 275 -18.54 47.75 -56.02
N TYR A 276 -18.83 48.10 -54.76
CA TYR A 276 -18.49 49.45 -54.26
C TYR A 276 -17.95 49.41 -52.83
N LEU A 277 -16.77 50.01 -52.69
CA LEU A 277 -16.05 50.34 -51.48
C LEU A 277 -16.68 51.60 -50.85
N GLY A 278 -16.88 51.62 -49.54
CA GLY A 278 -17.34 52.80 -48.82
C GLY A 278 -17.07 52.67 -47.31
N MET A 279 -15.99 53.32 -46.87
CA MET A 279 -15.56 53.48 -45.49
C MET A 279 -16.24 54.72 -44.89
N ASP A 280 -16.84 54.62 -43.70
CA ASP A 280 -16.46 55.45 -42.54
C ASP A 280 -17.13 55.04 -41.20
N THR A 281 -16.33 55.20 -40.14
CA THR A 281 -16.56 55.40 -38.67
C THR A 281 -18.00 55.47 -38.10
N THR A 282 -18.37 55.01 -36.89
CA THR A 282 -17.73 55.01 -35.55
C THR A 282 -18.59 54.23 -34.51
N LEU A 283 -17.92 53.75 -33.44
CA LEU A 283 -18.36 53.58 -32.04
C LEU A 283 -19.23 52.35 -31.62
N GLY A 284 -18.68 51.54 -30.70
CA GLY A 284 -19.45 50.64 -29.83
C GLY A 284 -18.66 49.42 -29.32
N ASN A 285 -18.28 49.46 -28.05
CA ASN A 285 -17.57 48.43 -27.26
C ASN A 285 -18.09 46.98 -27.45
N GLU A 286 -17.19 45.99 -27.34
CA GLU A 286 -17.22 45.03 -26.22
C GLU A 286 -15.93 44.18 -26.13
N ASP A 287 -15.41 44.10 -24.91
CA ASP A 287 -14.11 43.55 -24.52
C ASP A 287 -14.07 42.02 -24.59
N SER A 288 -13.05 41.47 -25.25
CA SER A 288 -12.65 40.06 -25.14
C SER A 288 -11.22 39.98 -24.61
N PRO A 289 -10.95 39.44 -23.40
CA PRO A 289 -9.60 39.36 -22.88
C PRO A 289 -8.85 38.14 -23.48
N MET A 290 -8.08 38.44 -24.52
CA MET A 290 -6.64 38.13 -24.65
C MET A 290 -6.16 36.76 -24.13
N ARG A 291 -5.89 35.86 -25.09
CA ARG A 291 -5.07 34.65 -24.93
C ARG A 291 -3.71 35.02 -24.33
N LYS A 292 -3.42 34.59 -23.09
CA LYS A 292 -2.10 34.71 -22.48
C LYS A 292 -1.23 33.51 -22.85
N THR A 293 -0.31 33.73 -23.78
CA THR A 293 0.88 32.91 -24.02
C THR A 293 1.77 32.95 -22.77
N ILE A 294 2.00 31.81 -22.12
CA ILE A 294 2.94 31.71 -21.00
C ILE A 294 4.32 31.37 -21.56
N THR A 295 5.22 32.34 -21.54
CA THR A 295 6.62 32.19 -21.90
C THR A 295 7.38 31.53 -20.74
N THR A 296 7.84 30.31 -20.93
CA THR A 296 8.69 29.57 -19.98
C THR A 296 10.06 30.25 -19.88
N THR A 297 10.35 30.87 -18.74
CA THR A 297 11.69 31.36 -18.42
C THR A 297 12.49 30.23 -17.79
N ILE A 298 13.54 29.79 -18.50
CA ILE A 298 14.55 28.86 -18.01
C ILE A 298 15.50 29.65 -17.10
N GLY A 299 15.30 29.56 -15.80
CA GLY A 299 16.23 30.09 -14.79
C GLY A 299 17.30 29.06 -14.46
N THR A 300 18.52 29.29 -14.94
CA THR A 300 19.72 28.60 -14.49
C THR A 300 20.01 28.96 -13.02
N PHE A 301 19.89 27.99 -12.12
CA PHE A 301 20.45 28.11 -10.77
C PHE A 301 21.75 27.33 -10.69
N ALA A 302 22.86 28.07 -10.69
CA ALA A 302 24.18 27.60 -10.28
C ALA A 302 24.41 27.98 -8.81
N GLY A 303 24.98 27.07 -8.03
CA GLY A 303 25.79 27.41 -6.85
C GLY A 303 25.16 27.18 -5.47
N ALA A 304 25.51 26.05 -4.86
CA ALA A 304 25.93 25.97 -3.45
C ALA A 304 26.40 24.52 -3.11
N SER A 305 27.58 24.13 -3.62
CA SER A 305 28.31 22.95 -3.10
C SER A 305 29.34 23.42 -2.07
N SER A 306 28.95 23.46 -0.79
CA SER A 306 29.88 23.81 0.31
C SER A 306 29.83 22.83 1.48
N LEU A 307 29.06 21.74 1.42
CA LEU A 307 28.93 20.79 2.54
C LEU A 307 29.82 19.54 2.42
N LEU A 308 30.38 19.23 1.24
CA LEU A 308 31.22 18.05 1.04
C LEU A 308 32.67 18.20 1.54
N ALA A 309 33.15 19.44 1.75
CA ALA A 309 34.51 19.68 2.25
C ALA A 309 34.67 19.39 3.76
N LEU A 310 33.57 19.36 4.53
CA LEU A 310 33.62 19.11 5.97
C LEU A 310 33.67 17.62 6.33
N LEU A 311 33.23 16.73 5.43
CA LEU A 311 33.24 15.28 5.68
C LEU A 311 34.60 14.63 5.47
N TYR A 312 35.54 15.28 4.78
CA TYR A 312 36.90 14.76 4.58
C TYR A 312 37.81 14.95 5.81
N LYS A 313 37.50 15.89 6.71
CA LYS A 313 38.38 16.23 7.85
C LYS A 313 38.17 15.36 9.11
N PHE A 314 37.14 14.49 9.13
CA PHE A 314 36.75 13.74 10.33
C PHE A 314 36.72 12.20 10.17
N THR A 315 37.29 11.63 9.11
CA THR A 315 37.44 10.17 8.98
C THR A 315 38.91 9.75 9.08
N PRO A 316 39.37 9.15 10.19
CA PRO A 316 40.70 8.58 10.27
C PRO A 316 40.71 7.20 9.60
N ALA A 317 40.86 7.16 8.28
CA ALA A 317 41.18 5.92 7.56
C ALA A 317 42.65 5.54 7.81
N GLY A 318 42.93 5.08 9.02
CA GLY A 318 44.19 4.46 9.38
C GLY A 318 44.27 3.03 8.89
N ARG A 319 45.23 2.78 8.00
CA ARG A 319 45.95 1.50 7.80
C ARG A 319 45.10 0.24 7.54
N LEU A 320 44.89 -0.07 6.26
CA LEU A 320 44.96 -1.45 5.77
C LEU A 320 45.69 -1.46 4.43
N VAL A 321 47.02 -1.48 4.51
CA VAL A 321 47.90 -1.86 3.40
C VAL A 321 48.56 -3.17 3.80
N ASN A 322 48.34 -4.20 2.97
CA ASN A 322 48.79 -5.59 3.10
C ASN A 322 50.26 -5.77 3.50
N PRO A 323 50.60 -6.98 3.98
CA PRO A 323 51.65 -7.71 3.28
C PRO A 323 51.28 -9.16 2.93
N LYS A 324 51.90 -9.58 1.84
CA LYS A 324 51.87 -10.86 1.15
C LYS A 324 52.42 -12.04 1.97
N LEU A 325 51.93 -13.23 1.59
CA LEU A 325 52.61 -14.55 1.48
C LEU A 325 53.12 -15.24 2.76
N ARG A 326 52.51 -16.40 3.08
CA ARG A 326 53.26 -17.65 3.28
C ARG A 326 52.39 -18.89 3.05
N THR A 327 52.82 -19.71 2.09
CA THR A 327 52.31 -21.06 1.80
C THR A 327 53.02 -22.09 2.69
N THR A 328 52.41 -23.29 2.75
CA THR A 328 52.92 -24.62 3.14
C THR A 328 52.93 -25.05 4.61
N GLY A 329 52.25 -26.18 4.88
CA GLY A 329 52.37 -26.96 6.11
C GLY A 329 51.26 -28.00 6.29
N ILE A 330 51.34 -29.12 5.56
CA ILE A 330 50.55 -30.35 5.79
C ILE A 330 51.02 -31.00 7.11
N ILE A 331 50.10 -31.30 8.04
CA ILE A 331 50.22 -32.43 8.99
C ILE A 331 48.81 -32.99 9.27
N ASN A 332 48.61 -34.25 8.87
CA ASN A 332 47.52 -35.13 9.33
C ASN A 332 47.74 -35.48 10.81
N ASN A 333 46.65 -35.63 11.56
CA ASN A 333 46.52 -36.68 12.56
C ASN A 333 45.05 -37.06 12.74
N ASN A 334 44.73 -38.29 12.35
CA ASN A 334 43.54 -39.01 12.74
C ASN A 334 43.55 -39.24 14.25
N LEU A 335 42.39 -39.17 14.90
CA LEU A 335 42.02 -40.15 15.91
C LEU A 335 40.50 -40.40 15.86
N TYR A 336 40.18 -41.68 15.69
CA TYR A 336 38.89 -42.37 15.73
C TYR A 336 38.00 -41.94 16.92
N SER A 337 36.67 -42.04 16.89
CA SER A 337 35.93 -43.30 16.70
C SER A 337 34.42 -43.15 16.41
N ASP A 338 33.92 -44.09 15.61
CA ASP A 338 32.58 -44.70 15.50
C ASP A 338 31.42 -43.85 14.96
N ASP A 339 31.01 -44.06 13.71
CA ASP A 339 30.14 -45.14 13.19
C ASP A 339 28.72 -45.13 13.77
N ALA A 340 27.75 -44.72 12.94
CA ALA A 340 26.60 -45.55 12.56
C ALA A 340 25.70 -44.82 11.55
N ASN A 341 25.74 -45.34 10.32
CA ASN A 341 24.71 -45.47 9.30
C ASN A 341 23.33 -44.85 9.54
N GLY A 342 22.85 -44.19 8.48
CA GLY A 342 21.49 -43.67 8.38
C GLY A 342 20.41 -44.75 8.46
N MET A 343 19.26 -44.31 8.93
CA MET A 343 17.97 -44.91 8.61
C MET A 343 16.95 -43.81 8.35
N LEU A 344 16.31 -43.98 7.21
CA LEU A 344 15.10 -43.31 6.74
C LEU A 344 14.01 -43.43 7.80
N PHE A 345 13.32 -42.32 8.09
CA PHE A 345 11.96 -42.38 8.61
C PHE A 345 11.01 -41.76 7.58
N ASN A 346 10.35 -42.67 6.89
CA ASN A 346 9.06 -42.47 6.25
C ASN A 346 7.99 -42.72 7.34
N GLY A 347 6.93 -41.91 7.39
CA GLY A 347 5.86 -42.03 8.38
C GLY A 347 4.84 -40.92 8.27
N ASN A 348 3.81 -41.17 7.48
CA ASN A 348 2.59 -40.38 7.28
C ASN A 348 1.84 -40.10 8.60
N GLU A 349 1.09 -38.99 8.69
CA GLU A 349 -0.38 -38.95 8.54
C GLU A 349 -1.02 -37.63 9.01
N HIS A 350 -1.82 -37.07 8.10
CA HIS A 350 -3.14 -36.45 8.23
C HIS A 350 -3.41 -35.10 8.94
N ASP A 351 -3.83 -34.17 8.07
CA ASP A 351 -5.11 -33.44 8.06
C ASP A 351 -5.23 -32.04 8.67
N GLY A 352 -5.78 -31.13 7.84
CA GLY A 352 -6.30 -29.85 8.30
C GLY A 352 -6.42 -28.69 7.28
N PHE A 353 -6.36 -28.90 5.96
CA PHE A 353 -6.69 -27.84 5.00
C PHE A 353 -8.19 -27.83 4.70
N ASN A 354 -8.94 -26.93 5.36
CA ASN A 354 -10.33 -26.65 5.00
C ASN A 354 -10.40 -25.61 3.88
N SER A 355 -10.67 -26.06 2.65
CA SER A 355 -11.19 -25.24 1.56
C SER A 355 -12.72 -25.35 1.55
N TYR A 356 -13.43 -24.24 1.78
CA TYR A 356 -14.89 -24.20 1.64
C TYR A 356 -15.27 -24.13 0.15
N ASN A 357 -15.96 -25.16 -0.33
CA ASN A 357 -16.74 -25.13 -1.56
C ASN A 357 -18.18 -24.70 -1.23
N ILE A 358 -18.68 -23.66 -1.91
CA ILE A 358 -20.09 -23.27 -1.90
C ILE A 358 -20.77 -23.94 -3.09
N GLY A 359 -21.69 -24.87 -2.81
CA GLY A 359 -22.61 -25.42 -3.80
C GLY A 359 -23.94 -24.66 -3.76
N TYR A 360 -24.38 -24.22 -4.92
CA TYR A 360 -25.73 -23.70 -5.15
C TYR A 360 -26.73 -24.86 -5.15
N GLU A 361 -27.86 -24.70 -4.47
CA GLU A 361 -29.07 -25.48 -4.75
C GLU A 361 -30.16 -24.55 -5.26
N ALA A 362 -30.66 -24.89 -6.45
CA ALA A 362 -31.90 -24.42 -7.03
C ALA A 362 -32.80 -25.65 -7.19
N ALA A 363 -33.99 -25.60 -6.60
CA ALA A 363 -35.24 -26.20 -7.06
C ALA A 363 -36.40 -25.62 -6.23
#